data_AF-C1ADE5-F1
#
_entry.id   AF-C1ADE5-F1
#
_cell.length_a   1.000
_cell.length_b   1.000
_cell.length_c   1.000
_cell.angle_alpha   90.00
_cell.angle_beta   90.00
_cell.angle_gamma   90.00
#
_symmetry.space_group_name_H-M   'P 1'
#
loop_
_entity.id
_entity.type
_entity.pdbx_description
1 polymer ?
#
loop_
_entity_poly.entity_id
_entity_poly.type
_entity_poly.pdbx_seq_one_letter_code
_entity_poly.pdbx_strand_id
1 'polypeptide(L)'
;MRNAVLFALISMAGIALIVLGAMDTGETGRSGSPLLMLGLFPALLCPIVFVHYLRKVRVFRDMRSGRSAIARWTVPVEEFTRFCDEEQRISAGSIAVNFYRPPKAIPAGGVDVIFSDDGVLIGDGYFPLSTTRGRRVQNVRYIASDPPSIEFATVLKTAVRTSSATMSTQRIAETLRVPVATDARRQAGEVVHRYQTVIAGR
;
A
#
# COMPACT_ATOMS: atom_id res chain seq x y z
N MET A 1 -8.88 0.80 -10.37
CA MET A 1 -9.57 0.16 -11.51
C MET A 1 -8.81 0.37 -12.83
N ARG A 2 -8.53 1.62 -13.25
CA ARG A 2 -7.83 1.95 -14.51
C ARG A 2 -6.59 1.07 -14.82
N ASN A 3 -5.66 0.96 -13.87
CA ASN A 3 -4.44 0.18 -14.09
C ASN A 3 -4.71 -1.32 -14.28
N ALA A 4 -5.68 -1.90 -13.58
CA ALA A 4 -6.04 -3.31 -13.74
C ALA A 4 -6.61 -3.57 -15.14
N VAL A 5 -7.50 -2.70 -15.63
CA VAL A 5 -8.04 -2.78 -16.99
C VAL A 5 -6.92 -2.65 -18.03
N LEU A 6 -6.00 -1.69 -17.84
CA LEU A 6 -4.86 -1.51 -18.73
C LEU A 6 -3.99 -2.78 -18.83
N PHE A 7 -3.62 -3.38 -17.69
CA PHE A 7 -2.81 -4.61 -17.70
C PHE A 7 -3.57 -5.81 -18.27
N ALA A 8 -4.89 -5.90 -18.08
CA ALA A 8 -5.70 -6.93 -18.73
C ALA A 8 -5.68 -6.77 -20.26
N LEU A 9 -5.89 -5.56 -20.77
CA LEU A 9 -5.85 -5.27 -22.20
C LEU A 9 -4.47 -5.55 -22.81
N ILE A 10 -3.39 -5.15 -22.13
CA ILE A 10 -2.02 -5.43 -22.58
C ILE A 10 -1.75 -6.94 -22.57
N SER A 11 -2.24 -7.68 -21.57
CA SER A 11 -2.12 -9.15 -21.54
C SER A 11 -2.81 -9.78 -22.75
N MET A 12 -4.05 -9.35 -23.04
CA MET A 12 -4.82 -9.86 -24.17
C MET A 12 -4.15 -9.54 -25.52
N ALA A 13 -3.63 -8.31 -25.68
CA ALA A 13 -2.88 -7.92 -26.87
C ALA A 13 -1.59 -8.75 -27.03
N GLY A 14 -0.87 -9.01 -25.93
CA GLY A 14 0.30 -9.89 -25.94
C GLY A 14 -0.02 -11.31 -26.39
N ILE A 15 -1.12 -11.89 -25.87
CA ILE A 15 -1.60 -13.21 -26.28
C ILE A 15 -1.97 -13.21 -27.78
N ALA A 16 -2.68 -12.18 -28.26
CA ALA A 16 -3.02 -12.07 -29.67
C ALA A 16 -1.78 -12.00 -30.58
N LEU A 17 -0.74 -11.25 -30.18
CA LEU A 17 0.54 -11.20 -30.91
C LEU A 17 1.26 -12.55 -30.93
N ILE A 18 1.19 -13.33 -29.84
CA ILE A 18 1.74 -14.69 -29.82
C ILE A 18 0.99 -15.59 -30.81
N VAL A 19 -0.35 -15.55 -30.80
CA VAL A 19 -1.17 -16.36 -31.71
C VAL A 19 -0.87 -15.99 -33.17
N LEU A 20 -0.85 -14.70 -33.51
CA LEU A 20 -0.53 -14.23 -34.86
C LEU A 20 0.89 -14.60 -35.28
N GLY A 21 1.87 -14.45 -34.39
CA GLY A 21 3.25 -14.85 -34.66
C GLY A 21 3.41 -16.36 -34.86
N ALA A 22 2.63 -17.18 -34.14
CA ALA A 22 2.64 -18.63 -34.31
C ALA A 22 2.04 -19.05 -35.67
N MET A 23 0.95 -18.40 -36.08
CA MET A 23 0.36 -18.59 -37.42
C MET A 23 1.35 -18.20 -38.52
N ASP A 24 1.98 -17.03 -38.41
CA ASP A 24 3.00 -16.53 -39.35
C ASP A 24 4.21 -17.48 -39.48
N THR A 25 4.71 -18.03 -38.36
CA THR A 25 5.78 -19.05 -38.42
C THR A 25 5.33 -20.36 -39.07
N GLY A 26 4.06 -20.76 -38.88
CA GLY A 26 3.49 -21.96 -39.50
C GLY A 26 3.32 -21.83 -41.01
N GLU A 27 2.92 -20.65 -41.48
CA GLU A 27 2.72 -20.36 -42.91
C GLU A 27 4.02 -20.10 -43.67
N THR A 28 4.99 -19.42 -43.05
CA THR A 28 6.25 -19.04 -43.72
C THR A 28 7.39 -20.04 -43.55
N GLY A 29 7.24 -21.05 -42.67
CA GLY A 29 8.29 -22.03 -42.37
C GLY A 29 9.53 -21.44 -41.70
N ARG A 30 9.47 -20.18 -41.27
CA ARG A 30 10.57 -19.49 -40.57
C ARG A 30 10.65 -19.95 -39.12
N SER A 31 11.88 -20.06 -38.61
CA SER A 31 12.16 -20.48 -37.23
C SER A 31 11.83 -19.44 -36.15
N GLY A 32 11.33 -18.25 -36.52
CA GLY A 32 10.90 -17.24 -35.55
C GLY A 32 10.15 -16.07 -36.18
N SER A 33 9.20 -15.52 -35.42
CA SER A 33 8.46 -14.30 -35.75
C SER A 33 8.71 -13.23 -34.67
N PRO A 34 9.03 -11.98 -35.05
CA PRO A 34 9.17 -10.87 -34.10
C PRO A 34 7.94 -10.65 -33.22
N LEU A 35 6.75 -11.03 -33.72
CA LEU A 35 5.48 -10.94 -33.01
C LEU A 35 5.43 -11.86 -31.78
N LEU A 36 6.06 -13.05 -31.86
CA LEU A 36 6.15 -13.98 -30.72
C LEU A 36 6.95 -13.37 -29.57
N MET A 37 8.12 -12.80 -29.88
CA MET A 37 8.97 -12.14 -28.87
C MET A 37 8.29 -10.92 -28.26
N LEU A 38 7.63 -10.11 -29.10
CA LEU A 38 6.92 -8.91 -28.63
C LEU A 38 5.70 -9.25 -27.76
N GLY A 39 4.99 -10.33 -28.08
CA GLY A 39 3.81 -10.77 -27.34
C GLY A 39 4.12 -11.49 -26.02
N LEU A 40 5.26 -12.19 -25.95
CA LEU A 40 5.65 -13.02 -24.79
C LEU A 40 5.76 -12.23 -23.49
N PHE A 41 6.47 -11.10 -23.51
CA PHE A 41 6.66 -10.25 -22.33
C PHE A 41 5.34 -9.76 -21.71
N PRO A 42 4.44 -9.11 -22.46
CA PRO A 42 3.16 -8.68 -21.94
C PRO A 42 2.27 -9.85 -21.52
N ALA A 43 2.26 -10.97 -22.27
CA ALA A 43 1.47 -12.15 -21.91
C ALA A 43 1.94 -12.82 -20.60
N LEU A 44 3.23 -12.76 -20.27
CA LEU A 44 3.76 -13.36 -19.05
C LEU A 44 3.65 -12.44 -17.83
N LEU A 45 4.04 -11.17 -17.97
CA LEU A 45 4.17 -10.26 -16.83
C LEU A 45 2.87 -9.56 -16.45
N CYS A 46 2.05 -9.20 -17.43
CA CYS A 46 0.83 -8.42 -17.17
C CYS A 46 -0.22 -9.19 -16.36
N PRO A 47 -0.40 -10.52 -16.52
CA PRO A 47 -1.30 -11.30 -15.64
C PRO A 47 -0.89 -11.27 -14.17
N ILE A 48 0.42 -11.31 -13.88
CA ILE A 48 0.94 -11.26 -12.50
C ILE A 48 0.56 -9.92 -11.86
N VAL A 49 0.80 -8.82 -12.58
CA VAL A 49 0.46 -7.47 -12.12
C VAL A 49 -1.05 -7.29 -12.01
N PHE A 50 -1.82 -7.84 -12.95
CA PHE A 50 -3.28 -7.82 -12.93
C PHE A 50 -3.87 -8.52 -11.70
N VAL A 51 -3.43 -9.75 -11.42
CA VAL A 51 -3.85 -10.50 -10.22
C VAL A 51 -3.47 -9.76 -8.95
N HIS A 52 -2.29 -9.14 -8.90
CA HIS A 52 -1.88 -8.29 -7.78
C HIS A 52 -2.84 -7.11 -7.57
N TYR A 53 -3.26 -6.42 -8.63
CA TYR A 53 -4.24 -5.34 -8.53
C TYR A 53 -5.63 -5.81 -8.12
N LEU A 54 -6.10 -6.96 -8.63
CA LEU A 54 -7.38 -7.54 -8.22
C LEU A 54 -7.42 -7.85 -6.72
N ARG A 55 -6.33 -8.43 -6.19
CA ARG A 55 -6.19 -8.67 -4.75
C ARG A 55 -6.27 -7.38 -3.95
N LYS A 56 -5.58 -6.30 -4.39
CA LYS A 56 -5.68 -4.98 -3.75
C LYS A 56 -7.11 -4.45 -3.78
N VAL A 57 -7.80 -4.47 -4.93
CA VAL A 57 -9.18 -4.00 -5.03
C VAL A 57 -10.10 -4.76 -4.07
N ARG A 58 -9.90 -6.07 -3.93
CA ARG A 58 -10.66 -6.89 -2.97
C ARG A 58 -10.44 -6.42 -1.53
N VAL A 59 -9.20 -6.23 -1.10
CA VAL A 59 -8.88 -5.74 0.26
C VAL A 59 -9.55 -4.39 0.52
N PHE A 60 -9.44 -3.45 -0.40
CA PHE A 60 -10.07 -2.12 -0.27
C PHE A 60 -11.59 -2.23 -0.14
N ARG A 61 -12.22 -3.07 -0.97
CA ARG A 61 -13.66 -3.29 -0.93
C ARG A 61 -14.09 -3.95 0.38
N ASP A 62 -13.35 -4.94 0.84
CA ASP A 62 -13.64 -5.68 2.07
C ASP A 62 -13.51 -4.75 3.30
N MET A 63 -12.51 -3.87 3.32
CA MET A 63 -12.40 -2.82 4.35
C MET A 63 -13.53 -1.80 4.28
N ARG A 64 -13.82 -1.25 3.09
CA ARG A 64 -14.89 -0.23 2.92
C ARG A 64 -16.29 -0.75 3.21
N SER A 65 -16.54 -2.02 2.91
CA SER A 65 -17.81 -2.69 3.22
C SER A 65 -17.91 -3.13 4.69
N GLY A 66 -16.86 -2.95 5.49
CA GLY A 66 -16.83 -3.33 6.90
C GLY A 66 -16.52 -4.81 7.16
N ARG A 67 -16.41 -5.66 6.12
CA ARG A 67 -16.17 -7.10 6.29
C ARG A 67 -14.87 -7.45 7.01
N SER A 68 -13.83 -6.64 6.81
CA SER A 68 -12.53 -6.81 7.45
C SER A 68 -12.14 -5.62 8.32
N ALA A 69 -13.09 -4.71 8.61
CA ALA A 69 -12.81 -3.53 9.40
C ALA A 69 -12.90 -3.86 10.89
N ILE A 70 -11.81 -3.60 11.63
CA ILE A 70 -11.78 -3.70 13.09
C ILE A 70 -12.16 -2.38 13.76
N ALA A 71 -11.92 -1.26 13.08
CA ALA A 71 -12.32 0.07 13.51
C ALA A 71 -12.49 1.00 12.32
N ARG A 72 -13.36 2.00 12.46
CA ARG A 72 -13.62 3.01 11.44
C ARG A 72 -14.06 4.31 12.09
N TRP A 73 -13.44 5.41 11.66
CA TRP A 73 -13.89 6.76 11.96
C TRP A 73 -13.62 7.68 10.77
N THR A 74 -14.26 8.84 10.77
CA THR A 74 -14.03 9.89 9.77
C THR A 74 -13.42 11.08 10.48
N VAL A 75 -12.23 11.49 10.06
CA VAL A 75 -11.54 12.65 10.62
C VAL A 75 -12.12 13.91 9.96
N PRO A 76 -12.73 14.85 10.72
CA PRO A 76 -13.25 16.09 10.17
C PRO A 76 -12.17 16.90 9.43
N VAL A 77 -12.58 17.71 8.45
CA VAL A 77 -11.66 18.49 7.61
C VAL A 77 -10.71 19.36 8.44
N GLU A 78 -11.23 20.03 9.47
CA GLU A 78 -10.45 20.91 10.35
C GLU A 78 -9.40 20.15 11.16
N GLU A 79 -9.77 19.00 11.73
CA GLU A 79 -8.84 18.13 12.44
C GLU A 79 -7.78 17.58 11.48
N PHE A 80 -8.19 17.09 10.31
CA PHE A 80 -7.27 16.55 9.33
C PHE A 80 -6.29 17.62 8.79
N THR A 81 -6.73 18.86 8.65
CA THR A 81 -5.89 19.99 8.23
C THR A 81 -4.83 20.28 9.29
N ARG A 82 -5.24 20.38 10.57
CA ARG A 82 -4.30 20.56 11.69
C ARG A 82 -3.28 19.42 11.78
N PHE A 83 -3.72 18.18 11.58
CA PHE A 83 -2.82 17.03 11.48
C PHE A 83 -1.77 17.22 10.38
N CYS A 84 -2.20 17.62 9.18
CA CYS A 84 -1.28 17.86 8.06
C CYS A 84 -0.27 18.97 8.36
N ASP A 85 -0.71 20.05 9.02
CA ASP A 85 0.15 21.17 9.38
C ASP A 85 1.20 20.78 10.44
N GLU A 86 0.82 19.98 11.44
CA GLU A 86 1.76 19.43 12.43
C GLU A 86 2.80 18.53 11.78
N GLU A 87 2.36 17.65 10.87
CA GLU A 87 3.25 16.70 10.19
C GLU A 87 4.22 17.41 9.24
N GLN A 88 3.83 18.53 8.61
CA GLN A 88 4.73 19.35 7.79
C GLN A 88 5.84 20.05 8.61
N ARG A 89 5.62 20.29 9.90
CA ARG A 89 6.65 20.88 10.78
C ARG A 89 7.74 19.89 11.16
N ILE A 90 7.53 18.59 10.94
CA ILE A 90 8.54 17.57 11.19
C ILE A 90 9.61 17.66 10.11
N SER A 91 10.86 17.88 10.52
CA SER A 91 11.99 18.00 9.58
C SER A 91 12.10 16.75 8.69
N ALA A 92 12.24 16.98 7.38
CA ALA A 92 12.32 15.94 6.35
C ALA A 92 13.49 14.95 6.52
N GLY A 93 14.49 15.29 7.34
CA GLY A 93 15.61 14.40 7.69
C GLY A 93 15.40 13.55 8.94
N SER A 94 14.24 13.68 9.61
CA SER A 94 13.95 12.95 10.84
C SER A 94 13.46 11.52 10.55
N ILE A 95 13.85 10.57 11.40
CA ILE A 95 13.29 9.19 11.39
C ILE A 95 11.79 9.20 11.72
N ALA A 96 11.29 10.32 12.29
CA ALA A 96 9.87 10.56 12.57
C ALA A 96 9.06 11.02 11.35
N VAL A 97 9.66 11.17 10.16
CA VAL A 97 8.90 11.55 8.95
C VAL A 97 7.85 10.49 8.66
N ASN A 98 6.60 10.94 8.60
CA ASN A 98 5.49 10.08 8.29
C ASN A 98 5.49 9.71 6.81
N PHE A 99 5.42 8.42 6.51
CA PHE A 99 5.36 7.98 5.12
C PHE A 99 3.97 8.17 4.50
N TYR A 100 2.95 8.47 5.30
CA TYR A 100 1.67 8.96 4.77
C TYR A 100 1.87 10.33 4.14
N ARG A 101 1.48 10.46 2.88
CA ARG A 101 1.41 11.75 2.19
C ARG A 101 -0.06 12.15 2.07
N PRO A 102 -0.48 13.25 2.72
CA PRO A 102 -1.83 13.76 2.58
C PRO A 102 -2.20 14.00 1.11
N PRO A 103 -3.49 13.83 0.73
CA PRO A 103 -3.95 14.16 -0.60
C PRO A 103 -3.84 15.66 -0.85
N LYS A 104 -3.67 16.06 -2.12
CA LYS A 104 -3.60 17.48 -2.51
C LYS A 104 -4.89 18.24 -2.22
N ALA A 105 -6.03 17.56 -2.27
CA ALA A 105 -7.33 18.11 -1.96
C ALA A 105 -7.97 17.26 -0.85
N ILE A 106 -8.37 17.92 0.23
CA ILE A 106 -9.06 17.27 1.36
C ILE A 106 -10.53 17.13 0.97
N PRO A 107 -11.15 15.95 1.08
CA PRO A 107 -12.57 15.79 0.80
C PRO A 107 -13.42 16.63 1.76
N ALA A 108 -14.50 17.25 1.27
CA ALA A 108 -15.37 18.10 2.09
C ALA A 108 -16.01 17.38 3.28
N GLY A 109 -16.22 16.06 3.17
CA GLY A 109 -16.76 15.22 4.24
C GLY A 109 -15.72 14.74 5.26
N GLY A 110 -14.46 15.18 5.16
CA GLY A 110 -13.36 14.66 5.97
C GLY A 110 -12.68 13.44 5.35
N VAL A 111 -11.82 12.78 6.13
CA VAL A 111 -11.01 11.64 5.69
C VAL A 111 -11.40 10.39 6.46
N ASP A 112 -11.89 9.38 5.75
CA ASP A 112 -12.18 8.06 6.32
C ASP A 112 -10.89 7.34 6.71
N VAL A 113 -10.84 6.87 7.94
CA VAL A 113 -9.79 6.01 8.46
C VAL A 113 -10.40 4.67 8.83
N ILE A 114 -9.94 3.60 8.19
CA ILE A 114 -10.44 2.24 8.40
C ILE A 114 -9.28 1.31 8.73
N PHE A 115 -9.33 0.67 9.88
CA PHE A 115 -8.36 -0.33 10.30
C PHE A 115 -8.85 -1.74 10.00
N SER A 116 -7.91 -2.63 9.68
CA SER A 116 -8.09 -4.08 9.52
C SER A 116 -6.93 -4.81 10.15
N ASP A 117 -6.99 -6.12 10.37
CA ASP A 117 -5.86 -6.86 10.95
C ASP A 117 -4.56 -6.74 10.12
N ASP A 118 -4.67 -6.54 8.80
CA ASP A 118 -3.53 -6.49 7.88
C ASP A 118 -3.03 -5.09 7.53
N GLY A 119 -3.75 -4.04 7.93
CA GLY A 119 -3.43 -2.67 7.50
C GLY A 119 -4.48 -1.63 7.80
N VAL A 120 -4.16 -0.40 7.43
CA VAL A 120 -5.03 0.77 7.57
C VAL A 120 -5.26 1.44 6.21
N LEU A 121 -6.49 1.89 5.99
CA LEU A 121 -6.89 2.70 4.87
C LEU A 121 -7.14 4.12 5.37
N ILE A 122 -6.45 5.11 4.80
CA ILE A 122 -6.61 6.55 5.09
C ILE A 122 -7.06 7.22 3.79
N GLY A 123 -8.35 7.52 3.70
CA GLY A 123 -9.02 7.93 2.46
C GLY A 123 -8.89 6.86 1.36
N ASP A 124 -8.07 7.15 0.36
CA ASP A 124 -7.73 6.22 -0.74
C ASP A 124 -6.35 5.56 -0.57
N GLY A 125 -5.59 5.91 0.46
CA GLY A 125 -4.25 5.37 0.73
C GLY A 125 -4.31 4.12 1.61
N TYR A 126 -3.88 2.97 1.08
CA TYR A 126 -3.74 1.75 1.89
C TYR A 126 -2.31 1.55 2.35
N PHE A 127 -2.16 1.30 3.64
CA PHE A 127 -0.89 1.11 4.31
C PHE A 127 -0.89 -0.25 5.01
N PRO A 128 -0.11 -1.23 4.50
CA PRO A 128 -0.04 -2.54 5.10
C PRO A 128 0.67 -2.46 6.46
N LEU A 129 0.04 -3.00 7.49
CA LEU A 129 0.56 -3.09 8.86
C LEU A 129 0.93 -4.54 9.16
N SER A 130 1.67 -5.14 8.22
CA SER A 130 2.15 -6.51 8.38
C SER A 130 3.09 -6.60 9.56
N THR A 131 2.99 -7.70 10.29
CA THR A 131 3.89 -7.98 11.40
C THR A 131 4.94 -9.05 10.99
N THR A 132 4.69 -9.89 9.96
CA THR A 132 5.58 -11.00 9.53
C THR A 132 6.48 -10.73 8.30
N ARG A 133 6.18 -9.73 7.46
CA ARG A 133 6.82 -9.56 6.14
C ARG A 133 7.99 -8.57 6.14
N GLY A 134 8.61 -8.35 4.97
CA GLY A 134 9.80 -7.51 4.78
C GLY A 134 9.67 -6.06 5.28
N ARG A 135 8.44 -5.52 5.31
CA ARG A 135 8.06 -4.33 6.09
C ARG A 135 7.24 -4.79 7.27
N ARG A 136 7.75 -4.62 8.49
CA ARG A 136 7.10 -5.09 9.72
C ARG A 136 6.83 -3.95 10.69
N VAL A 137 5.66 -3.96 11.30
CA VAL A 137 5.37 -3.12 12.48
C VAL A 137 6.19 -3.66 13.66
N GLN A 138 6.93 -2.76 14.31
CA GLN A 138 7.71 -3.06 15.52
C GLN A 138 7.05 -2.50 16.78
N ASN A 139 6.40 -1.35 16.68
CA ASN A 139 5.75 -0.72 17.80
C ASN A 139 4.51 0.03 17.33
N VAL A 140 3.53 0.17 18.21
CA VAL A 140 2.34 1.00 18.02
C VAL A 140 2.04 1.73 19.31
N ARG A 141 1.74 3.02 19.21
CA ARG A 141 1.38 3.85 20.36
C ARG A 141 0.35 4.90 19.99
N TYR A 142 -0.47 5.25 20.98
CA TYR A 142 -1.36 6.39 20.90
C TYR A 142 -0.59 7.67 21.24
N ILE A 143 -0.76 8.70 20.42
CA ILE A 143 -0.18 10.04 20.61
C ILE A 143 -1.33 11.00 20.94
N ALA A 144 -1.31 11.54 22.15
CA ALA A 144 -2.29 12.51 22.63
C ALA A 144 -1.96 13.94 22.16
N SER A 145 -1.69 14.11 20.87
CA SER A 145 -1.54 15.42 20.21
C SER A 145 -2.91 16.06 19.94
N ASP A 146 -2.93 17.29 19.42
CA ASP A 146 -4.13 17.97 18.95
C ASP A 146 -3.98 18.35 17.47
N PRO A 147 -4.43 17.48 16.53
CA PRO A 147 -5.33 16.35 16.73
C PRO A 147 -4.62 15.06 17.17
N PRO A 148 -5.32 14.13 17.84
CA PRO A 148 -4.71 12.89 18.29
C PRO A 148 -4.34 11.99 17.11
N SER A 149 -3.34 11.12 17.31
CA SER A 149 -2.89 10.19 16.26
C SER A 149 -2.45 8.85 16.81
N ILE A 150 -2.44 7.82 15.97
CA ILE A 150 -1.80 6.53 16.26
C ILE A 150 -0.51 6.47 15.46
N GLU A 151 0.60 6.21 16.14
CA GLU A 151 1.92 6.05 15.53
C GLU A 151 2.29 4.57 15.43
N PHE A 152 2.62 4.10 14.22
CA PHE A 152 3.20 2.80 13.95
C PHE A 152 4.67 2.97 13.57
N ALA A 153 5.57 2.47 14.39
CA ALA A 153 6.98 2.33 14.03
C ALA A 153 7.13 1.06 13.19
N THR A 154 7.59 1.21 11.95
CA THR A 154 7.79 0.12 11.00
C THR A 154 9.27 0.02 10.62
N VAL A 155 9.71 -1.19 10.31
CA VAL A 155 11.06 -1.42 9.78
C VAL A 155 10.97 -2.20 8.48
N LEU A 156 11.59 -1.66 7.45
CA LEU A 156 11.78 -2.27 6.15
C LEU A 156 13.21 -2.82 6.06
N LYS A 157 13.35 -4.10 5.75
CA LYS A 157 14.64 -4.68 5.34
C LYS A 157 14.75 -4.56 3.83
N THR A 158 15.77 -3.85 3.35
CA THR A 158 16.05 -3.72 1.92
C THR A 158 17.48 -4.14 1.62
N ALA A 159 17.70 -4.77 0.47
CA ALA A 159 19.03 -5.06 -0.03
C ALA A 159 19.49 -3.85 -0.86
N VAL A 160 20.56 -3.20 -0.43
CA VAL A 160 21.16 -2.08 -1.13
C VAL A 160 22.47 -2.56 -1.74
N ARG A 161 22.65 -2.26 -3.02
CA ARG A 161 23.89 -2.55 -3.72
C ARG A 161 24.96 -1.58 -3.22
N THR A 162 26.00 -2.10 -2.58
CA THR A 162 27.13 -1.31 -2.10
C THR A 162 28.30 -1.30 -3.08
N SER A 163 28.35 -2.26 -4.02
CA SER A 163 29.33 -2.30 -5.11
C SER A 163 28.80 -3.12 -6.31
N SER A 164 29.58 -3.22 -7.39
CA SER A 164 29.24 -4.06 -8.54
C SER A 164 28.99 -5.53 -8.17
N ALA A 165 29.61 -6.06 -7.10
CA ALA A 165 29.48 -7.45 -6.68
C ALA A 165 28.91 -7.65 -5.26
N THR A 166 28.66 -6.59 -4.50
CA THR A 166 28.28 -6.69 -3.08
C THR A 166 26.90 -6.10 -2.83
N MET A 167 26.06 -6.89 -2.16
CA MET A 167 24.77 -6.47 -1.62
C MET A 167 24.88 -6.41 -0.10
N SER A 168 24.44 -5.31 0.50
CA SER A 168 24.30 -5.17 1.94
C SER A 168 22.83 -5.07 2.31
N THR A 169 22.43 -5.75 3.39
CA THR A 169 21.06 -5.60 3.91
C THR A 169 21.01 -4.40 4.83
N GLN A 170 20.24 -3.39 4.46
CA GLN A 170 19.97 -2.22 5.30
C GLN A 170 18.59 -2.33 5.95
N ARG A 171 18.50 -1.81 7.18
CA ARG A 171 17.23 -1.63 7.90
C ARG A 171 16.85 -0.15 7.83
N ILE A 172 15.70 0.12 7.25
CA ILE A 172 15.12 1.47 7.19
C ILE A 172 13.98 1.52 8.20
N ALA A 173 14.10 2.43 9.16
CA ALA A 173 13.01 2.74 10.09
C ALA A 173 12.08 3.77 9.44
N GLU A 174 10.79 3.51 9.48
CA GLU A 174 9.75 4.37 8.91
C GLU A 174 8.60 4.49 9.92
N THR A 175 7.97 5.66 9.96
CA THR A 175 6.87 5.94 10.88
C THR A 175 5.59 6.15 10.10
N LEU A 176 4.50 5.45 10.46
CA LEU A 176 3.15 5.83 10.02
C LEU A 176 2.49 6.58 11.16
N ARG A 177 1.96 7.77 10.90
CA ARG A 177 1.00 8.39 11.80
C ARG A 177 -0.35 8.44 11.14
N VAL A 178 -1.35 7.94 11.87
CA VAL A 178 -2.73 7.87 11.44
C VAL A 178 -3.54 8.86 12.29
N PRO A 179 -4.24 9.83 11.70
CA PRO A 179 -5.06 10.76 12.46
C PRO A 179 -6.25 10.05 13.11
N VAL A 180 -6.57 10.46 14.33
CA VAL A 180 -7.70 9.98 15.11
C VAL A 180 -8.69 11.13 15.26
N ALA A 181 -9.96 10.87 14.97
CA ALA A 181 -11.01 11.85 15.23
C ALA A 181 -11.19 12.04 16.75
N THR A 182 -11.47 13.27 17.20
CA THR A 182 -11.59 13.56 18.64
C THR A 182 -12.64 12.70 19.36
N ASP A 183 -13.71 12.31 18.67
CA ASP A 183 -14.77 11.43 19.18
C ASP A 183 -14.38 9.93 19.15
N ALA A 184 -13.38 9.56 18.34
CA ALA A 184 -12.93 8.18 18.14
C ALA A 184 -11.80 7.73 19.09
N ARG A 185 -11.40 8.56 20.07
CA ARG A 185 -10.26 8.28 20.98
C ARG A 185 -10.35 6.93 21.69
N ARG A 186 -11.55 6.56 22.15
CA ARG A 186 -11.78 5.27 22.83
C ARG A 186 -11.52 4.09 21.88
N GLN A 187 -12.05 4.16 20.66
CA GLN A 187 -11.86 3.14 19.64
C GLN A 187 -10.39 3.07 19.18
N ALA A 188 -9.71 4.21 19.09
CA ALA A 188 -8.28 4.25 18.80
C ALA A 188 -7.45 3.52 19.88
N GLY A 189 -7.83 3.64 21.16
CA GLY A 189 -7.22 2.86 22.25
C GLY A 189 -7.36 1.34 22.06
N GLU A 190 -8.54 0.87 21.66
CA GLU A 190 -8.78 -0.55 21.36
C GLU A 190 -7.92 -1.04 20.18
N VAL A 191 -7.79 -0.22 19.13
CA VAL A 191 -6.91 -0.52 17.98
C VAL A 191 -5.46 -0.66 18.42
N VAL A 192 -4.95 0.30 19.21
CA VAL A 192 -3.57 0.27 19.72
C VAL A 192 -3.34 -0.99 20.55
N HIS A 193 -4.24 -1.29 21.49
CA HIS A 193 -4.14 -2.48 22.33
C HIS A 193 -4.14 -3.78 21.52
N ARG A 194 -5.01 -3.89 20.51
CA ARG A 194 -5.07 -5.06 19.62
C ARG A 194 -3.76 -5.28 18.88
N TYR A 195 -3.19 -4.24 18.26
CA TYR A 195 -1.92 -4.37 17.57
C TYR A 195 -0.74 -4.65 18.52
N GLN A 196 -0.73 -4.06 19.72
CA GLN A 196 0.28 -4.37 20.75
C GLN A 196 0.24 -5.85 21.12
N THR A 197 -0.96 -6.41 21.30
CA THR A 197 -1.13 -7.84 21.60
C THR A 197 -0.62 -8.72 20.46
N VAL A 198 -0.94 -8.38 19.21
CA VAL A 198 -0.45 -9.12 18.02
C VAL A 198 1.07 -9.03 17.88
N ILE A 199 1.67 -7.89 18.24
CA ILE A 199 3.13 -7.69 18.22
C ILE A 199 3.80 -8.50 19.34
N ALA A 200 3.24 -8.51 20.54
CA ALA A 200 3.80 -9.19 21.71
C ALA A 200 3.67 -10.72 21.66
N GLY A 201 2.63 -11.25 20.99
CA GLY A 201 2.42 -12.69 20.81
C GLY A 201 3.32 -13.35 19.75
N ARG A 202 4.48 -12.76 19.43
CA ARG A 202 5.42 -13.18 18.37
C ARG A 202 6.82 -13.32 18.90
#